data_AF-A0A844AWS2-F1
#
_entry.id   AF-A0A844AWS2-F1
#
_cell.length_a   1.000
_cell.length_b   1.000
_cell.length_c   1.000
_cell.angle_alpha   90.00
_cell.angle_beta   90.00
_cell.angle_gamma   90.00
#
_symmetry.space_group_name_H-M   'P 1'
#
loop_
_entity.id
_entity.type
_entity.pdbx_description
1 polymer ?
#
loop_
_entity_poly.entity_id
_entity_poly.type
_entity_poly.pdbx_seq_one_letter_code
_entity_poly.pdbx_strand_id
1 'polypeptide(L)'
;MSRPLAGARRRAAARCRTAAHALSLRKSAKRAIGAGLACLMVAGCARQNEEDVRTRVSSWMNLGETLYFHSQPGCSAAVFDLKSTRISSKVTRARTLQTGVKMLGRDGPVFFDIKGETPHSVSEAMMNANLHRGIGMISSGIAAKNCMTETLQTYYLRALLDENADLVYDPQEKAMIVLDGENRWLFYARGDGK
;
A
#
# COMPACT_ATOMS: atom_id res chain seq x y z
N MET A 1 -41.82 -6.89 20.82
CA MET A 1 -40.98 -6.83 22.02
C MET A 1 -39.53 -7.09 21.63
N SER A 2 -38.68 -6.11 21.95
CA SER A 2 -37.23 -6.15 22.19
C SER A 2 -36.24 -6.63 21.11
N ARG A 3 -35.48 -5.62 20.67
CA ARG A 3 -34.36 -5.49 19.73
C ARG A 3 -33.00 -6.04 20.31
N PRO A 4 -31.82 -5.91 19.66
CA PRO A 4 -30.91 -7.00 19.32
C PRO A 4 -29.50 -6.93 19.96
N LEU A 5 -28.61 -7.88 19.65
CA LEU A 5 -27.14 -7.81 19.83
C LEU A 5 -26.48 -8.35 18.54
N ALA A 6 -25.81 -7.60 17.65
CA ALA A 6 -24.73 -6.62 17.77
C ALA A 6 -23.46 -7.20 18.43
N GLY A 7 -22.71 -8.03 17.67
CA GLY A 7 -21.47 -8.68 18.10
C GLY A 7 -20.27 -8.30 17.23
N ALA A 8 -19.44 -7.41 17.78
CA ALA A 8 -18.22 -6.82 17.25
C ALA A 8 -17.17 -7.80 16.67
N ARG A 9 -16.67 -7.52 15.46
CA ARG A 9 -15.28 -7.81 15.03
C ARG A 9 -14.74 -6.71 14.11
N ARG A 10 -14.53 -5.52 14.69
CA ARG A 10 -13.66 -4.46 14.15
C ARG A 10 -12.35 -4.49 14.93
N ARG A 11 -11.30 -5.14 14.44
CA ARG A 11 -9.92 -4.99 14.95
C ARG A 11 -8.91 -5.33 13.85
N ALA A 12 -8.42 -4.32 13.13
CA ALA A 12 -7.09 -4.27 12.51
C ALA A 12 -6.92 -2.98 11.68
N ALA A 13 -7.18 -1.82 12.28
CA ALA A 13 -6.86 -0.53 11.69
C ALA A 13 -6.72 0.46 12.84
N ALA A 14 -5.52 0.54 13.43
CA ALA A 14 -5.02 1.62 14.30
C ALA A 14 -3.81 1.12 15.09
N ARG A 15 -2.66 0.95 14.42
CA ARG A 15 -1.35 0.95 15.09
C ARG A 15 -0.41 1.88 14.33
N CYS A 16 -0.81 3.15 14.25
CA CYS A 16 0.11 4.26 14.03
C CYS A 16 -0.40 5.54 14.73
N ARG A 17 -1.19 5.39 15.80
CA ARG A 17 -1.79 6.53 16.53
C ARG A 17 -2.06 6.21 18.00
N THR A 18 -1.06 5.75 18.74
CA THR A 18 -1.04 5.80 20.21
C THR A 18 0.41 5.81 20.70
N ALA A 19 1.11 6.91 20.41
CA ALA A 19 2.27 7.35 21.19
C ALA A 19 2.13 8.86 21.45
N ALA A 20 0.91 9.31 21.75
CA ALA A 20 0.60 10.68 22.15
C ALA A 20 -0.82 10.69 22.73
N HIS A 21 -0.96 10.30 24.00
CA HIS A 21 -2.05 10.62 24.96
C HIS A 21 -2.09 9.57 26.08
N ALA A 22 -1.06 9.54 26.91
CA ALA A 22 -1.13 8.92 28.24
C ALA A 22 -0.02 9.47 29.13
N LEU A 23 -0.02 10.78 29.38
CA LEU A 23 0.68 11.37 30.52
C LEU A 23 -0.12 12.59 30.96
N SER A 24 -1.20 12.31 31.69
CA SER A 24 -1.89 13.30 32.51
C SER A 24 -2.13 12.71 33.89
N LEU A 25 -1.42 13.30 34.86
CA LEU A 25 -1.79 13.46 36.26
C LEU A 25 -1.74 12.21 37.17
N ARG A 26 -0.57 11.96 37.76
CA ARG A 26 -0.50 11.65 39.19
C ARG A 26 0.29 12.75 39.91
N LYS A 27 -0.45 13.61 40.62
CA LYS A 27 0.07 14.55 41.61
C LYS A 27 0.87 13.77 42.66
N SER A 28 2.13 14.12 42.87
CA SER A 28 2.79 13.97 44.16
C SER A 28 3.93 14.99 44.24
N ALA A 29 3.78 15.90 45.19
CA ALA A 29 4.71 16.96 45.50
C ALA A 29 6.06 16.38 45.97
N LYS A 30 7.17 16.96 45.51
CA LYS A 30 8.26 17.54 46.31
C LYS A 30 9.49 17.88 45.44
N ARG A 31 9.79 19.18 45.40
CA ARG A 31 11.10 19.85 45.39
C ARG A 31 12.21 19.43 44.40
N ALA A 32 12.51 20.39 43.52
CA ALA A 32 13.81 21.03 43.29
C ALA A 32 14.89 20.38 42.37
N ILE A 33 15.21 21.15 41.32
CA ILE A 33 16.53 21.39 40.70
C ILE A 33 17.13 20.25 39.87
N GLY A 34 17.27 20.50 38.56
CA GLY A 34 18.10 19.70 37.65
C GLY A 34 17.76 19.95 36.18
N ALA A 35 18.48 20.87 35.56
CA ALA A 35 18.37 21.20 34.13
C ALA A 35 18.94 20.08 33.24
N GLY A 36 18.30 19.89 32.08
CA GLY A 36 18.94 19.34 30.88
C GLY A 36 18.78 17.84 30.64
N LEU A 37 17.89 17.47 29.72
CA LEU A 37 18.30 16.81 28.48
C LEU A 37 17.16 16.89 27.46
N ALA A 38 17.46 17.50 26.32
CA ALA A 38 16.54 17.71 25.22
C ALA A 38 16.09 16.37 24.61
N CYS A 39 14.78 16.11 24.59
CA CYS A 39 14.18 15.07 23.77
C CYS A 39 14.24 15.49 22.28
N LEU A 40 15.37 15.26 21.62
CA LEU A 40 15.46 15.27 20.16
C LEU A 40 15.25 13.83 19.65
N MET A 41 13.99 13.42 19.55
CA MET A 41 13.57 12.25 18.77
C MET A 41 12.58 12.72 17.71
N VAL A 42 13.06 13.56 16.78
CA VAL A 42 12.37 13.73 15.50
C VAL A 42 12.88 12.63 14.58
N ALA A 43 12.46 11.38 14.84
CA ALA A 43 12.48 10.36 13.81
C ALA A 43 11.47 10.83 12.76
N GLY A 44 11.97 11.36 11.65
CA GLY A 44 11.15 11.83 10.54
C GLY A 44 10.35 10.69 9.92
N CYS A 45 9.13 10.48 10.41
CA CYS A 45 8.15 9.52 9.89
C CYS A 45 7.55 10.01 8.56
N ALA A 46 8.39 10.18 7.53
CA ALA A 46 7.93 10.51 6.18
C ALA A 46 8.57 9.63 5.08
N ARG A 47 9.51 8.74 5.44
CA ARG A 47 10.14 7.81 4.50
C ARG A 47 9.67 6.41 4.81
N GLN A 48 9.10 5.74 3.81
CA GLN A 48 8.82 4.31 3.92
C GLN A 48 10.16 3.57 4.00
N ASN A 49 10.27 2.60 4.90
CA ASN A 49 11.37 1.65 4.89
C ASN A 49 10.92 0.36 4.21
N GLU A 50 11.89 -0.45 3.82
CA GLU A 50 11.65 -1.70 3.11
C GLU A 50 10.88 -2.71 3.97
N GLU A 51 11.21 -2.80 5.26
CA GLU A 51 10.65 -3.79 6.19
C GLU A 51 9.14 -3.60 6.37
N ASP A 52 8.65 -2.37 6.45
CA ASP A 52 7.24 -2.04 6.55
C ASP A 52 6.49 -2.43 5.28
N VAL A 53 7.04 -2.09 4.10
CA VAL A 53 6.45 -2.45 2.80
C VAL A 53 6.39 -3.97 2.67
N ARG A 54 7.50 -4.66 2.96
CA ARG A 54 7.59 -6.12 2.93
C ARG A 54 6.60 -6.77 3.88
N THR A 55 6.52 -6.31 5.14
CA THR A 55 5.61 -6.85 6.15
C THR A 55 4.15 -6.71 5.70
N ARG A 56 3.82 -5.56 5.11
CA ARG A 56 2.47 -5.28 4.62
C ARG A 56 2.11 -6.17 3.43
N VAL A 57 2.96 -6.22 2.40
CA VAL A 57 2.71 -6.98 1.17
C VAL A 57 2.77 -8.49 1.42
N SER A 58 3.68 -8.97 2.27
CA SER A 58 3.78 -10.40 2.63
C SER A 58 2.57 -10.94 3.38
N SER A 59 1.74 -10.06 3.95
CA SER A 59 0.47 -10.47 4.54
C SER A 59 -0.56 -10.95 3.50
N TRP A 60 -0.33 -10.64 2.22
CA TRP A 60 -1.20 -10.95 1.07
C TRP A 60 -0.56 -11.84 0.01
N MET A 61 0.77 -11.81 -0.12
CA MET A 61 1.53 -12.44 -1.20
C MET A 61 2.74 -13.18 -0.63
N ASN A 62 3.19 -14.23 -1.32
CA ASN A 62 4.33 -15.02 -0.87
C ASN A 62 5.63 -14.49 -1.47
N LEU A 63 6.31 -13.61 -0.73
CA LEU A 63 7.51 -12.92 -1.16
C LEU A 63 8.78 -13.75 -0.93
N GLY A 64 9.70 -13.68 -1.88
CA GLY A 64 11.10 -14.08 -1.76
C GLY A 64 11.99 -12.90 -1.36
N GLU A 65 13.17 -12.85 -1.95
CA GLU A 65 14.20 -11.83 -1.68
C GLU A 65 13.79 -10.44 -2.17
N THR A 66 14.38 -9.40 -1.58
CA THR A 66 14.26 -8.03 -2.10
C THR A 66 15.26 -7.89 -3.23
N LEU A 67 14.77 -7.62 -4.44
CA LEU A 67 15.61 -7.38 -5.60
C LEU A 67 15.99 -5.90 -5.71
N TYR A 68 15.08 -5.03 -5.26
CA TYR A 68 15.29 -3.58 -5.27
C TYR A 68 14.41 -2.90 -4.23
N PHE A 69 14.94 -1.88 -3.56
CA PHE A 69 14.16 -0.95 -2.76
C PHE A 69 14.74 0.45 -2.85
N HIS A 70 13.89 1.43 -3.14
CA HIS A 70 14.25 2.83 -3.04
C HIS A 70 13.02 3.66 -2.67
N SER A 71 13.20 4.55 -1.69
CA SER A 71 12.16 5.48 -1.26
C SER A 71 12.79 6.85 -1.04
N GLN A 72 12.08 7.91 -1.39
CA GLN A 72 12.44 9.30 -1.09
C GLN A 72 11.15 10.11 -0.91
N PRO A 73 11.22 11.38 -0.47
CA PRO A 73 10.02 12.21 -0.42
C PRO A 73 9.29 12.21 -1.78
N GLY A 74 8.05 11.75 -1.76
CA GLY A 74 7.16 11.76 -2.91
C GLY A 74 7.14 10.51 -3.80
N CYS A 75 8.02 9.52 -3.58
CA CYS A 75 7.89 8.21 -4.22
C CYS A 75 8.48 7.07 -3.40
N SER A 76 8.02 5.86 -3.69
CA SER A 76 8.65 4.63 -3.24
C SER A 76 8.46 3.54 -4.29
N ALA A 77 9.52 2.79 -4.54
CA ALA A 77 9.53 1.66 -5.43
C ALA A 77 10.24 0.48 -4.76
N ALA A 78 9.63 -0.70 -4.83
CA ALA A 78 10.27 -1.93 -4.41
C ALA A 78 10.02 -3.03 -5.44
N VAL A 79 10.98 -3.93 -5.58
CA VAL A 79 10.85 -5.14 -6.39
C VAL A 79 11.21 -6.33 -5.52
N PHE A 80 10.31 -7.29 -5.46
CA PHE A 80 10.49 -8.52 -4.70
C PHE A 80 10.38 -9.72 -5.65
N ASP A 81 11.16 -10.77 -5.38
CA ASP A 81 10.90 -12.08 -5.96
C ASP A 81 9.58 -12.65 -5.41
N LEU A 82 8.87 -13.47 -6.20
CA LEU A 82 7.66 -14.17 -5.80
C LEU A 82 7.94 -15.67 -5.67
N LYS A 83 7.78 -16.20 -4.46
CA LYS A 83 7.76 -17.65 -4.22
C LYS A 83 6.51 -18.32 -4.80
N SER A 84 5.44 -17.54 -4.99
CA SER A 84 4.20 -17.96 -5.65
C SER A 84 3.44 -16.73 -6.13
N THR A 85 2.83 -16.80 -7.32
CA THR A 85 1.97 -15.76 -7.89
C THR A 85 0.57 -15.72 -7.26
N ARG A 86 0.24 -16.67 -6.38
CA ARG A 86 -1.05 -16.72 -5.70
C ARG A 86 -1.25 -15.53 -4.74
N ILE A 87 -2.29 -14.74 -5.01
CA ILE A 87 -2.79 -13.69 -4.12
C ILE A 87 -3.72 -14.31 -3.06
N SER A 88 -3.51 -13.98 -1.79
CA SER A 88 -4.31 -14.50 -0.68
C SER A 88 -5.78 -14.02 -0.72
N SER A 89 -6.68 -14.74 -0.05
CA SER A 89 -8.09 -14.35 0.09
C SER A 89 -8.33 -13.13 0.97
N LYS A 90 -7.29 -12.55 1.60
CA LYS A 90 -7.40 -11.30 2.37
C LYS A 90 -7.50 -10.07 1.47
N VAL A 91 -7.10 -10.17 0.20
CA VAL A 91 -7.26 -9.12 -0.80
C VAL A 91 -8.60 -9.31 -1.47
N THR A 92 -9.39 -8.23 -1.54
CA THR A 92 -10.72 -8.33 -2.14
C THR A 92 -10.57 -8.46 -3.65
N ARG A 93 -11.19 -9.47 -4.26
CA ARG A 93 -11.11 -9.73 -5.69
C ARG A 93 -12.27 -9.08 -6.45
N ALA A 94 -11.95 -8.21 -7.40
CA ALA A 94 -12.89 -7.59 -8.33
C ALA A 94 -12.77 -8.24 -9.70
N ARG A 95 -13.85 -8.86 -10.18
CA ARG A 95 -13.92 -9.46 -11.53
C ARG A 95 -14.50 -8.55 -12.60
N THR A 96 -14.94 -7.37 -12.19
CA THR A 96 -15.45 -6.33 -13.09
C THR A 96 -15.02 -4.97 -12.58
N LEU A 97 -14.86 -4.02 -13.51
CA LEU A 97 -14.47 -2.64 -13.18
C LEU A 97 -15.45 -2.00 -12.18
N GLN A 98 -16.75 -2.13 -12.41
CA GLN A 98 -17.78 -1.57 -11.54
C GLN A 98 -17.71 -2.12 -10.10
N THR A 99 -17.36 -3.40 -9.96
CA THR A 99 -17.16 -4.02 -8.65
C THR A 99 -15.89 -3.46 -7.99
N GLY A 100 -14.80 -3.32 -8.75
CA GLY A 100 -13.56 -2.71 -8.29
C GLY A 100 -13.75 -1.29 -7.77
N VAL A 101 -14.44 -0.43 -8.52
CA VAL A 101 -14.78 0.94 -8.10
C VAL A 101 -15.52 0.96 -6.76
N LYS A 102 -16.51 0.08 -6.58
CA LYS A 102 -17.27 -0.04 -5.32
C LYS A 102 -16.40 -0.54 -4.16
N MET A 103 -15.46 -1.45 -4.42
CA MET A 103 -14.58 -2.03 -3.41
C MET A 103 -13.53 -1.03 -2.92
N LEU A 104 -13.02 -0.15 -3.79
CA LEU A 104 -12.07 0.89 -3.39
C LEU A 104 -12.65 1.90 -2.40
N GLY A 105 -13.97 2.04 -2.31
CA GLY A 105 -14.63 2.85 -1.28
C GLY A 105 -14.56 2.27 0.13
N ARG A 106 -14.00 1.07 0.32
CA ARG A 106 -13.91 0.37 1.61
C ARG A 106 -12.50 0.39 2.23
N ASP A 107 -11.59 1.19 1.66
CA ASP A 107 -10.21 1.40 2.13
C ASP A 107 -9.41 0.11 2.35
N GLY A 108 -9.65 -0.94 1.56
CA GLY A 108 -8.87 -2.17 1.59
C GLY A 108 -8.21 -2.45 0.23
N PRO A 109 -7.18 -3.31 0.18
CA PRO A 109 -6.55 -3.67 -1.08
C PRO A 109 -7.53 -4.44 -1.98
N VAL A 110 -7.51 -4.10 -3.27
CA VAL A 110 -8.37 -4.69 -4.29
C VAL A 110 -7.49 -5.29 -5.38
N PHE A 111 -7.68 -6.59 -5.62
CA PHE A 111 -7.12 -7.31 -6.76
C PHE A 111 -8.12 -7.25 -7.93
N PHE A 112 -7.69 -6.66 -9.04
CA PHE A 112 -8.45 -6.59 -10.27
C PHE A 112 -8.14 -7.82 -11.13
N ASP A 113 -9.01 -8.84 -11.01
CA ASP A 113 -8.96 -10.10 -11.75
C ASP A 113 -10.00 -10.04 -12.88
N ILE A 114 -9.77 -9.12 -13.83
CA ILE A 114 -10.65 -8.88 -14.96
C ILE A 114 -10.05 -9.56 -16.17
N LYS A 115 -10.74 -10.57 -16.70
CA LYS A 115 -10.23 -11.40 -17.78
C LYS A 115 -9.90 -10.56 -19.02
N GLY A 116 -8.68 -10.70 -19.52
CA GLY A 116 -8.20 -10.04 -20.75
C GLY A 116 -7.85 -8.57 -20.57
N GLU A 117 -7.79 -8.08 -19.33
CA GLU A 117 -7.35 -6.71 -19.04
C GLU A 117 -5.93 -6.73 -18.49
N THR A 118 -5.13 -5.77 -18.95
CA THR A 118 -3.78 -5.51 -18.44
C THR A 118 -3.86 -4.58 -17.22
N PRO A 119 -2.84 -4.53 -16.35
CA PRO A 119 -2.77 -3.52 -15.30
C PRO A 119 -2.93 -2.08 -15.81
N HIS A 120 -2.38 -1.80 -17.00
CA HIS A 120 -2.53 -0.51 -17.66
C HIS A 120 -3.99 -0.23 -18.06
N SER A 121 -4.65 -1.15 -18.76
CA SER A 121 -6.04 -0.96 -19.23
C SER A 121 -7.03 -0.85 -18.06
N VAL A 122 -6.82 -1.62 -16.97
CA VAL A 122 -7.61 -1.44 -15.74
C VAL A 122 -7.42 -0.04 -15.16
N SER A 123 -6.18 0.47 -15.12
CA SER A 123 -5.87 1.80 -14.59
C SER A 123 -6.54 2.91 -15.40
N GLU A 124 -6.50 2.82 -16.74
CA GLU A 124 -7.19 3.76 -17.63
C GLU A 124 -8.71 3.68 -17.48
N ALA A 125 -9.26 2.48 -17.47
CA ALA A 125 -10.70 2.27 -17.30
C ALA A 125 -11.20 2.80 -15.95
N MET A 126 -10.39 2.66 -14.89
CA MET A 126 -10.66 3.23 -13.56
C MET A 126 -10.68 4.75 -13.57
N MET A 127 -9.77 5.40 -14.31
CA MET A 127 -9.77 6.85 -14.48
C MET A 127 -11.05 7.34 -15.15
N ASN A 128 -11.52 6.64 -16.17
CA ASN A 128 -12.75 6.96 -16.89
C ASN A 128 -14.00 6.70 -16.04
N ALA A 129 -14.02 5.63 -15.26
CA ALA A 129 -15.18 5.26 -14.43
C ALA A 129 -15.32 6.13 -13.17
N ASN A 130 -14.21 6.49 -12.53
CA ASN A 130 -14.21 7.34 -11.35
C ASN A 130 -12.87 8.08 -11.21
N LEU A 131 -12.82 9.30 -11.71
CA LEU A 131 -11.61 10.14 -11.70
C LEU A 131 -10.97 10.23 -10.31
N HIS A 132 -11.75 10.47 -9.27
CA HIS A 132 -11.24 10.62 -7.91
C HIS A 132 -10.51 9.35 -7.41
N ARG A 133 -11.01 8.17 -7.76
CA ARG A 133 -10.37 6.89 -7.39
C ARG A 133 -9.24 6.50 -8.35
N GLY A 134 -9.37 6.83 -9.63
CA GLY A 134 -8.37 6.55 -10.66
C GLY A 134 -7.09 7.37 -10.53
N ILE A 135 -7.18 8.64 -10.10
CA ILE A 135 -6.01 9.52 -9.90
C ILE A 135 -5.01 8.89 -8.93
N GLY A 136 -5.47 8.33 -7.81
CA GLY A 136 -4.57 7.69 -6.85
C GLY A 136 -3.81 6.52 -7.48
N MET A 137 -4.49 5.68 -8.27
CA MET A 137 -3.89 4.54 -8.95
C MET A 137 -2.84 4.98 -9.99
N ILE A 138 -3.19 5.92 -10.86
CA ILE A 138 -2.28 6.42 -11.91
C ILE A 138 -1.09 7.18 -11.31
N SER A 139 -1.35 8.08 -10.35
CA SER A 139 -0.27 8.84 -9.69
C SER A 139 0.71 7.92 -8.98
N SER A 140 0.24 6.82 -8.39
CA SER A 140 1.10 5.81 -7.78
C SER A 140 2.06 5.19 -8.78
N GLY A 141 1.55 4.78 -9.94
CA GLY A 141 2.36 4.18 -11.00
C GLY A 141 3.34 5.16 -11.64
N ILE A 142 2.93 6.40 -11.90
CA ILE A 142 3.78 7.42 -12.54
C ILE A 142 4.87 7.91 -11.58
N ALA A 143 4.50 8.30 -10.35
CA ALA A 143 5.46 8.88 -9.41
C ALA A 143 6.52 7.87 -8.97
N ALA A 144 6.18 6.58 -8.89
CA ALA A 144 7.13 5.53 -8.54
C ALA A 144 8.30 5.40 -9.53
N LYS A 145 8.12 5.81 -10.80
CA LYS A 145 9.22 5.81 -11.78
C LYS A 145 10.42 6.64 -11.33
N ASN A 146 10.18 7.72 -10.58
CA ASN A 146 11.24 8.57 -10.03
C ASN A 146 12.08 7.87 -8.95
N CYS A 147 11.60 6.74 -8.44
CA CYS A 147 12.27 5.87 -7.49
C CYS A 147 12.80 4.59 -8.13
N MET A 148 12.79 4.47 -9.46
CA MET A 148 13.27 3.28 -10.19
C MET A 148 14.46 3.63 -11.08
N THR A 149 15.36 2.66 -11.27
CA THR A 149 16.37 2.73 -12.33
C THR A 149 15.71 2.61 -13.71
N GLU A 150 16.36 3.09 -14.78
CA GLU A 150 15.84 3.00 -16.15
C GLU A 150 15.52 1.55 -16.57
N THR A 151 16.40 0.62 -16.17
CA THR A 151 16.19 -0.81 -16.37
C THR A 151 14.91 -1.29 -15.68
N LEU A 152 14.69 -0.92 -14.41
CA LEU A 152 13.46 -1.30 -13.70
C LEU A 152 12.21 -0.63 -14.25
N GLN A 153 12.30 0.61 -14.74
CA GLN A 153 11.17 1.25 -15.42
C GLN A 153 10.76 0.48 -16.67
N THR A 154 11.71 -0.10 -17.39
CA THR A 154 11.44 -0.91 -18.59
C THR A 154 10.73 -2.21 -18.22
N TYR A 155 11.21 -2.93 -17.21
CA TYR A 155 10.53 -4.15 -16.73
C TYR A 155 9.14 -3.85 -16.16
N TYR A 156 9.02 -2.77 -15.37
CA TYR A 156 7.75 -2.34 -14.82
C TYR A 156 6.73 -1.98 -15.92
N LEU A 157 7.15 -1.24 -16.95
CA LEU A 157 6.29 -0.92 -18.09
C LEU A 157 5.84 -2.18 -18.84
N ARG A 158 6.73 -3.16 -19.05
CA ARG A 158 6.36 -4.43 -19.67
C ARG A 158 5.31 -5.17 -18.84
N ALA A 159 5.51 -5.26 -17.53
CA ALA A 159 4.55 -5.88 -16.62
C ALA A 159 3.20 -5.16 -16.62
N LEU A 160 3.17 -3.82 -16.77
CA LEU A 160 1.92 -3.07 -16.87
C LEU A 160 1.12 -3.39 -18.14
N LEU A 161 1.79 -3.82 -19.21
CA LEU A 161 1.21 -4.09 -20.52
C LEU A 161 0.97 -5.58 -20.78
N ASP A 162 1.36 -6.46 -19.85
CA ASP A 162 1.18 -7.90 -19.95
C ASP A 162 -0.21 -8.32 -19.45
N GLU A 163 -0.93 -9.13 -20.24
CA GLU A 163 -2.23 -9.70 -19.88
C GLU A 163 -2.12 -10.79 -18.81
N ASN A 164 -0.93 -11.36 -18.60
CA ASN A 164 -0.64 -12.32 -17.54
C ASN A 164 -0.23 -11.66 -16.22
N ALA A 165 -0.12 -10.33 -16.19
CA ALA A 165 0.22 -9.60 -14.99
C ALA A 165 -1.02 -9.24 -14.16
N ASP A 166 -0.93 -9.49 -12.86
CA ASP A 166 -2.01 -9.17 -11.92
C ASP A 166 -1.84 -7.75 -11.35
N LEU A 167 -2.96 -7.03 -11.22
CA LEU A 167 -2.99 -5.70 -10.59
C LEU A 167 -3.69 -5.73 -9.24
N VAL A 168 -2.97 -5.33 -8.19
CA VAL A 168 -3.54 -5.00 -6.89
C VAL A 168 -3.35 -3.51 -6.61
N TYR A 169 -4.40 -2.82 -6.20
CA TYR A 169 -4.30 -1.45 -5.73
C TYR A 169 -4.69 -1.35 -4.27
N ASP A 170 -3.85 -0.67 -3.51
CA ASP A 170 -4.07 -0.38 -2.11
C ASP A 170 -4.40 1.11 -1.92
N PRO A 171 -5.67 1.45 -1.64
CA PRO A 171 -6.08 2.84 -1.48
C PRO A 171 -5.57 3.49 -0.18
N GLN A 172 -5.26 2.72 0.87
CA GLN A 172 -4.60 3.26 2.07
C GLN A 172 -3.14 3.58 1.75
N GLU A 173 -2.51 2.64 1.02
CA GLU A 173 -1.21 2.73 0.37
C GLU A 173 -1.01 4.00 -0.43
N LYS A 174 -2.05 4.28 -1.23
CA LYS A 174 -1.87 4.89 -2.55
C LYS A 174 -0.72 4.17 -3.26
N ALA A 175 -0.85 2.84 -3.33
CA ALA A 175 0.18 1.97 -3.86
C ALA A 175 -0.43 1.04 -4.91
N MET A 176 0.20 1.00 -6.07
CA MET A 176 -0.03 0.05 -7.13
C MET A 176 0.94 -1.11 -6.96
N ILE A 177 0.42 -2.33 -7.00
CA ILE A 177 1.18 -3.56 -6.92
C ILE A 177 0.92 -4.35 -8.19
N VAL A 178 1.98 -4.60 -8.96
CA VAL A 178 1.92 -5.34 -10.22
C VAL A 178 2.71 -6.63 -10.05
N LEU A 179 2.07 -7.77 -10.31
CA LEU A 179 2.72 -9.07 -10.26
C LEU A 179 2.99 -9.49 -11.69
N ASP A 180 4.27 -9.50 -12.04
CA ASP A 180 4.76 -10.01 -13.31
C ASP A 180 4.80 -11.53 -13.24
N GLY A 181 3.90 -12.18 -13.99
CA GLY A 181 3.78 -13.63 -14.02
C GLY A 181 4.98 -14.30 -14.72
N GLU A 182 5.60 -13.64 -15.70
CA GLU A 182 6.71 -14.18 -16.48
C GLU A 182 8.01 -14.22 -15.66
N ASN A 183 8.38 -13.08 -15.08
CA ASN A 183 9.61 -12.96 -14.27
C ASN A 183 9.40 -13.39 -12.82
N ARG A 184 8.14 -13.63 -12.41
CA ARG A 184 7.73 -13.88 -11.02
C ARG A 184 8.20 -12.76 -10.09
N TRP A 185 8.07 -11.52 -10.54
CA TRP A 185 8.42 -10.35 -9.74
C TRP A 185 7.18 -9.63 -9.26
N LEU A 186 7.29 -9.00 -8.10
CA LEU A 186 6.31 -8.06 -7.60
C LEU A 186 6.90 -6.67 -7.61
N PHE A 187 6.27 -5.77 -8.35
CA PHE A 187 6.54 -4.35 -8.30
C PHE A 187 5.60 -3.71 -7.30
N TYR A 188 6.15 -3.02 -6.31
CA TYR A 188 5.43 -2.09 -5.45
C TYR A 188 5.75 -0.67 -5.92
N ALA A 189 4.73 0.08 -6.29
CA ALA A 189 4.83 1.44 -6.83
C ALA A 189 3.93 2.38 -6.04
N ARG A 190 4.52 3.34 -5.34
CA ARG A 190 3.79 4.38 -4.60
C ARG A 190 4.25 5.78 -4.97
N GLY A 191 3.28 6.69 -5.03
CA GLY A 191 3.47 8.13 -5.17
C GLY A 191 3.08 8.94 -3.94
N ASP A 192 3.24 10.26 -4.04
CA ASP A 192 2.74 11.20 -3.04
C ASP A 192 1.21 11.30 -3.01
N GLY A 193 0.56 10.86 -4.10
CA GLY A 193 -0.88 10.64 -4.19
C GLY A 193 -1.71 11.81 -3.66
N LYS A 194 -1.34 13.04 -4.03
CA LYS A 194 -2.19 14.21 -3.77
C LYS A 194 -3.53 14.07 -4.50
#